data_AF-T1ASB7-F1
#
_entry.id   AF-T1ASB7-F1
#
_cell.length_a   1.000
_cell.length_b   1.000
_cell.length_c   1.000
_cell.angle_alpha   90.00
_cell.angle_beta   90.00
_cell.angle_gamma   90.00
#
_symmetry.space_group_name_H-M   'P 1'
#
loop_
_entity.id
_entity.type
_entity.pdbx_description
1 polymer ?
#
loop_
_entity_poly.entity_id
_entity_poly.type
_entity_poly.pdbx_seq_one_letter_code
_entity_poly.pdbx_strand_id
1 'polypeptide(L)'
;MTHDDQRNGTTTLFAALDILQGRVVGQCYKRHRHQEFLKFLKRLDQEFPGDIPLHWVMDNYGTHKHARVKSWLKRHPRFVAHFVPTSSSWLNLVERWVGELTGKRIRRGVFLSVDDLKQAIDEFMATWNENPKPFVWTATVESIVEKLPRCRQTLEKIQPGCTLQRRRKTRK
;
A
#
# COMPACT_ATOMS: atom_id res chain seq x y z
N MET A 1 -7.39 -23.98 31.08
CA MET A 1 -8.28 -22.85 30.75
C MET A 1 -8.34 -22.74 29.24
N THR A 2 -9.49 -23.07 28.65
CA THR A 2 -9.78 -22.88 27.23
C THR A 2 -9.88 -21.38 26.96
N HIS A 3 -8.95 -20.86 26.15
CA HIS A 3 -9.01 -19.48 25.65
C HIS A 3 -10.24 -19.36 24.75
N ASP A 4 -11.29 -18.71 25.24
CA ASP A 4 -12.37 -18.24 24.39
C ASP A 4 -11.84 -17.02 23.63
N ASP A 5 -11.50 -17.21 22.37
CA ASP A 5 -11.05 -16.13 21.47
C ASP A 5 -12.26 -15.27 21.06
N GLN A 6 -12.59 -14.26 21.88
CA GLN A 6 -13.59 -13.26 21.52
C GLN A 6 -13.02 -12.27 20.49
N ARG A 7 -13.59 -12.25 19.29
CA ARG A 7 -13.23 -11.27 18.24
C ARG A 7 -13.94 -9.94 18.47
N ASN A 8 -13.18 -8.91 18.84
CA ASN A 8 -13.71 -7.55 19.13
C ASN A 8 -13.99 -6.69 17.89
N GLY A 9 -13.80 -7.23 16.68
CA GLY A 9 -14.05 -6.55 15.40
C GLY A 9 -12.78 -6.31 14.57
N THR A 10 -12.89 -5.51 13.50
CA THR A 10 -11.78 -5.18 12.61
C THR A 10 -11.83 -3.71 12.17
N THR A 11 -10.68 -3.16 11.78
CA THR A 11 -10.57 -1.86 11.13
C THR A 11 -9.73 -1.99 9.85
N THR A 12 -9.78 -0.97 9.01
CA THR A 12 -9.04 -0.87 7.76
C THR A 12 -8.10 0.31 7.82
N LEU A 13 -6.79 0.06 7.76
CA LEU A 13 -5.78 1.10 7.63
C LEU A 13 -5.50 1.36 6.14
N PHE A 14 -5.67 2.59 5.69
CA PHE A 14 -4.97 3.09 4.50
C PHE A 14 -3.73 3.84 4.96
N ALA A 15 -2.58 3.54 4.36
CA ALA A 15 -1.30 4.17 4.69
C ALA A 15 -0.56 4.55 3.40
N ALA A 16 0.19 5.65 3.46
CA ALA A 16 1.12 6.10 2.45
C ALA A 16 2.46 6.39 3.11
N LEU A 17 3.54 5.93 2.50
CA LEU A 17 4.91 6.14 2.95
C LEU A 17 5.59 7.15 2.02
N ASP A 18 6.11 8.23 2.58
CA ASP A 18 7.08 9.09 1.93
C ASP A 18 8.42 8.35 1.88
N ILE A 19 8.87 8.02 0.67
CA ILE A 19 10.08 7.21 0.46
C ILE A 19 11.34 7.98 0.83
N LEU A 20 11.35 9.31 0.65
CA LEU A 20 12.53 10.13 0.91
C LEU A 20 12.71 10.39 2.40
N GLN A 21 11.61 10.70 3.09
CA GLN A 21 11.64 11.04 4.52
C GLN A 21 11.41 9.84 5.43
N GLY A 22 10.85 8.74 4.92
CA GLY A 22 10.41 7.61 5.73
C GLY A 22 9.15 7.88 6.55
N ARG A 23 8.51 9.03 6.36
CA ARG A 23 7.30 9.46 7.10
C ARG A 23 6.08 8.70 6.58
N VAL A 24 5.19 8.31 7.48
CA VAL A 24 3.96 7.60 7.14
C VAL A 24 2.73 8.44 7.46
N VAL A 25 1.82 8.55 6.49
CA VAL A 25 0.50 9.14 6.68
C VAL A 25 -0.50 8.02 6.59
N GLY A 26 -1.29 7.80 7.64
CA GLY A 26 -2.26 6.72 7.67
C GLY A 26 -3.55 7.08 8.37
N GLN A 27 -4.62 6.37 8.03
CA GLN A 27 -5.93 6.53 8.64
C GLN A 27 -6.71 5.22 8.71
N CYS A 28 -7.26 4.94 9.89
CA CYS A 28 -8.17 3.83 10.10
C CYS A 28 -9.61 4.19 9.69
N TYR A 29 -10.28 3.24 9.04
CA TYR A 29 -11.68 3.32 8.63
C TYR A 29 -12.44 2.04 9.02
N LYS A 30 -13.76 2.13 9.08
CA LYS A 30 -14.63 0.97 9.38
C LYS A 30 -14.72 -0.04 8.23
N ARG A 31 -14.52 0.39 6.99
CA ARG A 31 -14.69 -0.45 5.79
C ARG A 31 -13.57 -0.19 4.79
N HIS A 32 -13.27 -1.21 3.99
CA HIS A 32 -12.26 -1.16 2.94
C HIS A 32 -12.94 -1.00 1.56
N ARG A 33 -13.31 0.24 1.19
CA ARG A 33 -13.99 0.55 -0.08
C ARG A 33 -13.48 1.85 -0.69
N HIS A 34 -13.97 2.15 -1.89
CA HIS A 34 -13.61 3.36 -2.64
C HIS A 34 -14.02 4.67 -1.96
N GLN A 35 -15.07 4.69 -1.16
CA GLN A 35 -15.47 5.90 -0.43
C GLN A 35 -14.41 6.27 0.62
N GLU A 36 -13.98 5.28 1.40
CA GLU A 36 -12.92 5.46 2.40
C GLU A 36 -11.58 5.77 1.74
N PHE A 37 -11.25 5.10 0.63
CA PHE A 37 -10.05 5.44 -0.15
C PHE A 37 -10.06 6.87 -0.68
N LEU A 38 -11.18 7.36 -1.24
CA LEU A 38 -11.31 8.76 -1.69
C LEU A 38 -11.17 9.76 -0.53
N LYS A 39 -11.65 9.44 0.67
CA LYS A 39 -11.41 10.27 1.85
C LYS A 39 -9.92 10.33 2.18
N PHE A 40 -9.25 9.19 2.11
CA PHE A 40 -7.80 9.13 2.31
C PHE A 40 -7.03 9.92 1.24
N LEU A 41 -7.42 9.85 -0.03
CA LEU A 41 -6.80 10.67 -1.09
C LEU A 41 -6.93 12.17 -0.83
N LYS A 42 -8.11 12.63 -0.38
CA LYS A 42 -8.32 14.03 0.01
C LYS A 42 -7.46 14.45 1.21
N ARG A 43 -7.24 13.54 2.16
CA ARG A 43 -6.32 13.80 3.27
C ARG A 43 -4.89 13.95 2.76
N LEU A 44 -4.41 13.07 1.88
CA LEU A 44 -3.09 13.22 1.27
C LEU A 44 -2.96 14.53 0.50
N ASP A 45 -4.02 14.95 -0.18
CA ASP A 45 -4.09 16.22 -0.89
C ASP A 45 -3.93 17.45 0.02
N GLN A 46 -4.42 17.35 1.25
CA GLN A 46 -4.26 18.39 2.29
C GLN A 46 -2.89 18.33 2.95
N GLU A 47 -2.36 17.12 3.15
CA GLU A 47 -1.08 16.86 3.79
C GLU A 47 0.11 17.33 2.95
N PHE A 48 -0.02 17.26 1.63
CA PHE A 48 1.01 17.67 0.67
C PHE A 48 0.46 18.80 -0.23
N PRO A 49 0.36 20.04 0.30
CA PRO A 49 -0.18 21.17 -0.46
C PRO A 49 0.78 21.62 -1.57
N GLY A 50 0.23 22.33 -2.56
CA GLY A 50 0.99 22.89 -3.69
C GLY A 50 0.97 22.03 -4.95
N ASP A 51 1.63 22.49 -6.01
CA ASP A 51 1.49 21.93 -7.35
C ASP A 51 2.55 20.89 -7.71
N ILE A 52 3.28 20.38 -6.72
CA ILE A 52 4.31 19.37 -6.93
C ILE A 52 3.66 18.05 -7.36
N PRO A 53 4.15 17.41 -8.44
CA PRO A 53 3.69 16.07 -8.81
C PRO A 53 3.96 15.05 -7.70
N LEU A 54 2.91 14.36 -7.28
CA LEU A 54 2.95 13.28 -6.30
C LEU A 54 2.87 11.95 -7.02
N HIS A 55 4.01 11.27 -7.10
CA HIS A 55 4.11 9.93 -7.68
C HIS A 55 3.73 8.88 -6.65
N TRP A 56 2.63 8.17 -6.91
CA TRP A 56 2.12 7.14 -6.02
C TRP A 56 2.40 5.76 -6.56
N VAL A 57 3.16 4.97 -5.83
CA VAL A 57 3.35 3.54 -6.11
C VAL A 57 2.30 2.77 -5.32
N MET A 58 1.43 2.04 -6.02
CA MET A 58 0.29 1.33 -5.43
C MET A 58 0.24 -0.12 -5.88
N ASP A 59 -0.38 -0.97 -5.07
CA ASP A 59 -0.74 -2.33 -5.44
C ASP A 59 -1.89 -2.37 -6.47
N ASN A 60 -2.30 -3.57 -6.88
CA ASN A 60 -3.35 -3.76 -7.88
C ASN A 60 -4.77 -3.83 -7.30
N TYR A 61 -5.00 -3.30 -6.10
CA TYR A 61 -6.28 -3.40 -5.41
C TYR A 61 -7.46 -2.83 -6.23
N GLY A 62 -8.57 -3.56 -6.25
CA GLY A 62 -9.73 -3.28 -7.11
C GLY A 62 -10.35 -1.90 -6.91
N THR A 63 -10.30 -1.36 -5.68
CA THR A 63 -10.81 -0.03 -5.37
C THR A 63 -10.10 1.07 -6.17
N HIS A 64 -8.80 0.92 -6.45
CA HIS A 64 -8.05 1.91 -7.24
C HIS A 64 -8.59 2.03 -8.67
N LYS A 65 -9.26 0.97 -9.17
CA LYS A 65 -9.82 0.91 -10.52
C LYS A 65 -11.28 1.39 -10.59
N HIS A 66 -11.89 1.73 -9.45
CA HIS A 66 -13.28 2.18 -9.37
C HIS A 66 -13.49 3.48 -10.16
N ALA A 67 -14.63 3.62 -10.84
CA ALA A 67 -14.90 4.75 -11.74
C ALA A 67 -14.77 6.13 -11.05
N ARG A 68 -15.24 6.23 -9.80
CA ARG A 68 -15.11 7.47 -8.99
C ARG A 68 -13.66 7.81 -8.63
N VAL A 69 -12.83 6.80 -8.38
CA VAL A 69 -11.39 7.00 -8.11
C VAL A 69 -10.67 7.48 -9.36
N LYS A 70 -10.91 6.82 -10.50
CA LYS A 70 -10.39 7.26 -11.81
C LYS A 70 -10.82 8.70 -12.15
N SER A 71 -12.08 9.04 -11.89
CA SER A 71 -12.62 10.38 -12.14
C SER A 71 -12.03 11.43 -11.19
N TRP A 72 -11.65 11.03 -9.98
CA TRP A 72 -10.93 11.90 -9.06
C TRP A 72 -9.50 12.14 -9.55
N LEU A 73 -8.75 11.08 -9.89
CA LEU A 73 -7.38 11.20 -10.42
C LEU A 73 -7.32 12.05 -11.70
N LYS A 74 -8.29 11.90 -12.62
CA LYS A 74 -8.37 12.74 -13.83
C LYS A 74 -8.50 14.24 -13.52
N ARG A 75 -9.15 14.60 -12.41
CA ARG A 75 -9.31 16.00 -11.96
C ARG A 75 -8.14 16.51 -11.13
N HIS A 76 -7.24 15.64 -10.70
CA HIS A 76 -6.09 16.01 -9.88
C HIS A 76 -4.82 15.46 -10.55
N PRO A 77 -4.39 16.06 -11.69
CA PRO A 77 -3.29 15.54 -12.51
C PRO A 77 -1.94 15.54 -11.78
N ARG A 78 -1.81 16.26 -10.66
CA ARG A 78 -0.65 16.16 -9.77
C ARG A 78 -0.43 14.75 -9.21
N PHE A 79 -1.48 13.94 -9.08
CA PHE A 79 -1.35 12.56 -8.61
C PHE A 79 -1.09 11.59 -9.76
N VAL A 80 0.17 11.18 -9.88
CA VAL A 80 0.64 10.25 -10.91
C VAL A 80 0.69 8.84 -10.32
N ALA A 81 -0.33 8.04 -10.62
CA ALA A 81 -0.44 6.68 -10.13
C ALA A 81 0.40 5.68 -10.94
N HIS A 82 1.29 4.97 -10.27
CA HIS A 82 2.10 3.85 -10.76
C HIS A 82 1.65 2.57 -10.07
N PHE A 83 1.29 1.56 -10.85
CA PHE A 83 0.87 0.26 -10.32
C PHE A 83 2.03 -0.73 -10.39
N VAL A 84 2.35 -1.39 -9.29
CA VAL A 84 3.36 -2.46 -9.30
C VAL A 84 2.88 -3.64 -10.15
N PRO A 85 3.79 -4.39 -10.80
CA PRO A 85 3.41 -5.62 -11.50
C PRO A 85 2.71 -6.62 -10.57
N THR A 86 1.86 -7.47 -11.14
CA THR A 86 1.23 -8.57 -10.41
C THR A 86 2.29 -9.42 -9.71
N SER A 87 2.00 -9.86 -8.48
CA SER A 87 2.91 -10.66 -7.65
C SER A 87 4.22 -9.96 -7.28
N SER A 88 4.31 -8.63 -7.42
CA SER A 88 5.50 -7.84 -7.08
C SER A 88 5.25 -6.90 -5.91
N SER A 89 4.55 -7.38 -4.88
CA SER A 89 4.18 -6.56 -3.70
C SER A 89 5.41 -6.04 -2.93
N TRP A 90 6.56 -6.71 -3.06
CA TRP A 90 7.85 -6.28 -2.52
C TRP A 90 8.34 -4.92 -3.07
N LEU A 91 7.84 -4.45 -4.22
CA LEU A 91 8.11 -3.11 -4.76
C LEU A 91 7.30 -2.02 -4.05
N ASN A 92 6.22 -2.39 -3.36
CA ASN A 92 5.37 -1.47 -2.63
C ASN A 92 5.91 -1.27 -1.20
N LEU A 93 6.82 -0.30 -1.02
CA LEU A 93 7.55 -0.11 0.24
C LEU A 93 6.66 0.11 1.47
N VAL A 94 5.45 0.66 1.31
CA VAL A 94 4.52 0.81 2.44
C VAL A 94 4.14 -0.53 3.05
N GLU A 95 4.16 -1.63 2.28
CA GLU A 95 3.92 -2.99 2.81
C GLU A 95 5.01 -3.42 3.79
N ARG A 96 6.26 -2.95 3.61
CA ARG A 96 7.34 -3.18 4.59
C ARG A 96 7.02 -2.49 5.91
N TRP A 97 6.56 -1.25 5.86
CA TRP A 97 6.12 -0.53 7.05
C TRP A 97 4.91 -1.19 7.73
N VAL A 98 3.92 -1.67 6.96
CA VAL A 98 2.79 -2.45 7.53
C VAL A 98 3.29 -3.72 8.20
N GLY A 99 4.34 -4.36 7.68
CA GLY A 99 5.03 -5.48 8.31
C GLY A 99 5.64 -5.12 9.67
N GLU A 100 6.30 -3.96 9.77
CA GLU A 100 6.84 -3.41 11.02
C GLU A 100 5.74 -3.16 12.05
N LEU A 101 4.67 -2.45 11.67
CA LEU A 101 3.48 -2.24 12.52
C LEU A 101 2.93 -3.58 13.02
N THR A 102 2.76 -4.54 12.11
CA THR A 102 2.22 -5.86 12.42
C THR A 102 3.10 -6.60 13.43
N GLY A 103 4.41 -6.66 13.19
CA GLY A 103 5.35 -7.43 14.01
C GLY A 103 5.67 -6.79 15.36
N LYS A 104 5.72 -5.46 15.42
CA LYS A 104 6.13 -4.72 16.63
C LYS A 104 4.96 -4.32 17.53
N ARG A 105 3.80 -3.98 16.96
CA ARG A 105 2.63 -3.49 17.74
C ARG A 105 1.45 -4.44 17.72
N ILE A 106 1.02 -4.92 16.55
CA ILE A 106 -0.25 -5.64 16.43
C ILE A 106 -0.17 -7.06 17.00
N ARG A 107 0.80 -7.87 16.58
CA ARG A 107 0.94 -9.27 17.03
C ARG A 107 1.37 -9.41 18.49
N ARG A 108 1.87 -8.33 19.10
CA ARG A 108 2.32 -8.28 20.50
C ARG A 108 1.33 -7.58 21.42
N GLY A 109 0.24 -7.04 20.86
CA GLY A 109 -0.79 -6.32 21.61
C GLY A 109 -1.99 -7.19 21.92
N VAL A 110 -2.70 -6.83 22.99
CA VAL A 110 -4.04 -7.31 23.29
C VAL A 110 -4.97 -6.09 23.21
N PHE A 111 -6.05 -6.20 22.46
CA PHE A 111 -6.97 -5.09 22.19
C PHE A 111 -8.38 -5.49 22.60
N LEU A 112 -8.96 -4.76 23.56
CA LEU A 112 -10.28 -5.06 24.10
C LEU A 112 -11.40 -4.44 23.23
N SER A 113 -11.04 -3.49 22.37
CA SER A 113 -11.96 -2.87 21.42
C SER A 113 -11.29 -2.54 20.08
N VAL A 114 -12.09 -2.23 19.06
CA VAL A 114 -11.57 -1.69 17.78
C VAL A 114 -10.93 -0.32 17.99
N ASP A 115 -11.40 0.46 18.95
CA ASP A 115 -10.86 1.80 19.20
C ASP A 115 -9.49 1.73 19.90
N ASP A 116 -9.27 0.76 20.79
CA ASP A 116 -7.95 0.45 21.35
C ASP A 116 -6.96 0.08 20.24
N LEU A 117 -7.40 -0.72 19.27
CA LEU A 117 -6.58 -1.10 18.11
C LEU A 117 -6.23 0.11 17.25
N LYS A 118 -7.18 1.01 16.97
CA LYS A 118 -6.92 2.24 16.22
C LYS A 118 -5.95 3.14 16.96
N GLN A 119 -6.16 3.35 18.25
CA GLN A 119 -5.29 4.15 19.09
C GLN A 119 -3.86 3.60 19.07
N ALA A 120 -3.70 2.28 19.20
CA ALA A 120 -2.39 1.63 19.13
C ALA A 120 -1.70 1.80 17.77
N ILE A 121 -2.46 1.81 16.67
CA ILE A 121 -1.94 2.09 15.32
C ILE A 121 -1.53 3.56 15.20
N ASP A 122 -2.34 4.49 15.70
CA ASP A 122 -2.08 5.93 15.67
C ASP A 122 -0.86 6.30 16.52
N GLU A 123 -0.73 5.73 17.72
CA GLU A 123 0.46 5.85 18.58
C GLU A 123 1.71 5.33 17.86
N PHE A 124 1.64 4.14 17.25
CA PHE A 124 2.77 3.57 16.51
C PHE A 124 3.19 4.46 15.34
N MET A 125 2.23 5.00 14.58
CA MET A 125 2.50 5.95 13.50
C MET A 125 3.13 7.25 14.02
N ALA A 126 2.63 7.79 15.13
CA ALA A 126 3.19 9.01 15.74
C ALA A 126 4.64 8.78 16.15
N THR A 127 4.93 7.72 16.91
CA THR A 127 6.28 7.35 17.34
C THR A 127 7.20 7.05 16.14
N TRP A 128 6.69 6.38 15.10
CA TRP A 128 7.47 6.18 13.87
C TRP A 128 7.89 7.50 13.23
N ASN A 129 6.98 8.47 13.19
CA ASN A 129 7.17 9.76 12.54
C ASN A 129 7.97 10.78 13.38
N GLU A 130 8.23 10.53 14.67
CA GLU A 130 9.12 11.35 15.49
C GLU A 130 10.58 11.28 15.01
N ASN A 131 11.01 10.10 14.55
CA ASN A 131 12.33 9.90 13.96
C ASN A 131 12.24 8.88 12.82
N PRO A 132 11.64 9.28 11.68
CA PRO A 132 11.37 8.36 10.59
C PRO A 132 12.69 7.92 9.96
N LYS A 133 12.84 6.60 9.79
CA LYS A 133 13.99 6.01 9.10
C LYS A 133 13.56 5.56 7.72
N PRO A 134 14.01 6.24 6.65
CA PRO A 134 13.73 5.80 5.29
C PRO A 134 14.24 4.37 5.07
N PHE A 135 13.46 3.58 4.32
CA PHE A 135 13.96 2.30 3.84
C PHE A 135 14.96 2.54 2.71
N VAL A 136 16.21 2.12 2.92
CA VAL A 136 17.25 2.24 1.91
C VAL A 136 17.11 1.09 0.93
N TRP A 137 16.84 1.43 -0.32
CA TRP A 137 16.81 0.48 -1.41
C TRP A 137 18.22 0.15 -1.88
N THR A 138 18.67 -1.09 -1.67
CA THR A 138 20.05 -1.49 -1.98
C THR A 138 20.21 -2.12 -3.37
N ALA A 139 19.12 -2.58 -3.98
CA ALA A 139 19.17 -3.21 -5.30
C ALA A 139 19.17 -2.14 -6.40
N THR A 140 20.21 -2.10 -7.23
CA THR A 140 20.21 -1.18 -8.38
C THR A 140 19.15 -1.57 -9.40
N VAL A 141 18.73 -0.62 -10.24
CA VAL A 141 17.75 -0.87 -11.31
C VAL A 141 18.27 -1.97 -12.24
N GLU A 142 19.56 -1.90 -12.58
CA GLU A 142 20.25 -2.88 -13.42
C GLU A 142 20.16 -4.28 -12.80
N SER A 143 20.46 -4.41 -11.50
CA SER A 143 20.39 -5.68 -10.79
C SER A 143 18.97 -6.28 -10.72
N ILE A 144 17.94 -5.42 -10.73
CA ILE A 144 16.53 -5.86 -10.77
C ILE A 144 16.18 -6.31 -12.18
N VAL A 145 16.56 -5.53 -13.19
CA VAL A 145 16.27 -5.83 -14.60
C VAL A 145 16.95 -7.13 -15.03
N GLU A 146 18.20 -7.36 -14.61
CA GLU A 146 18.94 -8.60 -14.88
C GLU A 146 18.26 -9.86 -14.30
N LYS A 147 17.46 -9.73 -13.23
CA LYS A 147 16.72 -10.85 -12.65
C LYS A 147 15.43 -11.18 -13.41
N LEU A 148 14.90 -10.25 -14.22
CA LEU A 148 13.64 -10.44 -14.92
C LEU A 148 13.62 -11.65 -15.88
N PRO A 149 14.66 -11.91 -16.71
CA PRO A 149 14.70 -13.09 -17.57
C PRO A 149 14.59 -14.40 -16.77
N ARG A 150 15.31 -14.50 -15.65
CA ARG A 150 15.26 -15.67 -14.76
C ARG A 150 13.87 -15.86 -14.17
N CYS A 151 13.25 -14.79 -13.67
CA CYS A 151 11.88 -14.84 -13.16
C CYS A 151 10.87 -15.29 -14.23
N ARG A 152 11.00 -14.78 -15.47
CA ARG A 152 10.13 -15.18 -16.59
C ARG A 152 10.29 -16.67 -16.91
N GLN A 153 11.53 -17.17 -16.98
CA GLN A 153 11.77 -18.60 -17.22
C GLN A 153 11.16 -19.48 -16.13
N THR A 154 11.27 -19.09 -14.85
CA THR A 154 10.65 -19.82 -13.74
C THR A 154 9.12 -19.82 -13.86
N LEU A 155 8.51 -18.66 -14.19
CA LEU A 155 7.06 -18.55 -14.37
C LEU A 155 6.55 -19.41 -15.52
N GLU A 156 7.25 -19.44 -16.66
CA GLU A 156 6.90 -20.31 -17.80
C GLU A 156 6.98 -21.80 -17.45
N LYS A 157 7.91 -22.22 -16.58
CA LYS A 157 7.98 -23.61 -16.10
C LYS A 157 6.78 -23.98 -15.21
N ILE A 158 6.27 -23.04 -14.42
CA ILE A 158 5.13 -23.26 -13.52
C ILE A 158 3.80 -23.21 -14.29
N GLN A 159 3.65 -22.22 -15.17
CA GLN A 159 2.47 -22.01 -15.99
C GLN A 159 2.88 -21.58 -17.40
N PRO A 160 2.98 -22.53 -18.35
CA PRO A 160 3.34 -22.22 -19.72
C PRO A 160 2.41 -21.18 -20.37
N GLY A 161 3.00 -20.21 -21.06
CA GLY A 161 2.33 -19.11 -21.74
C GLY A 161 1.94 -17.92 -20.86
N CYS A 162 2.23 -17.95 -19.54
CA CYS A 162 1.82 -16.88 -18.63
C CYS A 162 2.62 -15.58 -18.77
N THR A 163 3.83 -15.63 -19.35
CA THR A 163 4.69 -14.45 -19.58
C THR A 163 4.52 -13.84 -20.96
N LEU A 164 3.70 -14.45 -21.83
CA LEU A 164 3.37 -13.89 -23.13
C LEU A 164 2.68 -12.54 -22.97
N GLN A 165 3.09 -11.56 -23.80
CA GLN A 165 2.41 -10.27 -23.85
C GLN A 165 0.94 -10.48 -24.21
N ARG A 166 0.03 -10.17 -23.28
CA ARG A 166 -1.41 -10.15 -23.56
C ARG A 166 -1.68 -9.09 -24.62
N ARG A 167 -2.06 -9.53 -25.83
CA ARG A 167 -2.58 -8.63 -26.87
C ARG A 167 -3.79 -7.90 -26.29
N ARG A 168 -3.76 -6.56 -26.32
CA ARG A 168 -4.95 -5.75 -26.03
C ARG A 168 -6.04 -6.21 -27.00
N LYS A 169 -7.18 -6.68 -26.49
CA LYS A 169 -8.38 -6.84 -27.31
C LYS A 169 -8.74 -5.45 -27.83
N THR A 170 -8.57 -5.22 -29.12
CA THR A 170 -9.13 -4.06 -29.80
C THR A 170 -10.65 -4.16 -29.61
N ARG A 171 -11.23 -3.22 -28.86
CA ARG A 171 -12.69 -3.07 -28.85
C ARG A 171 -13.09 -2.63 -30.27
N LYS A 172 -13.82 -3.50 -30.98
CA LYS A 172 -14.64 -3.08 -32.13
C LYS A 172 -15.76 -2.18 -31.63
#